data_AF-A0A940QG76-F1
#
_entry.id   AF-A0A940QG76-F1
#
_cell.length_a   1.000
_cell.length_b   1.000
_cell.length_c   1.000
_cell.angle_alpha   90.00
_cell.angle_beta   90.00
_cell.angle_gamma   90.00
#
_symmetry.space_group_name_H-M   'P 1'
#
loop_
_entity.id
_entity.type
_entity.pdbx_description
1 polymer ?
#
loop_
_entity_poly.entity_id
_entity_poly.type
_entity_poly.pdbx_seq_one_letter_code
_entity_poly.pdbx_strand_id
1 'polypeptide(L)'
;MMDEKTAQAVIKCLEIDCDFYRELHMFLMKKHTKTLDDDLDWLTNSLNTEQAYVMKSQSLETKRQALFTGLGISGRKLSEMIGEFPEEYRAKLKQLSNQLADIVDNIREINEQTNEIVKRKLDNQSEFVKRAGIFNKPETYTKNASKVTGGSSAKAFREI
;
A
#
# COMPACT_ATOMS: atom_id res chain seq x y z
N MET A 1 -2.64 -2.34 38.98
CA MET A 1 -2.00 -1.10 38.48
C MET A 1 -0.72 -1.54 37.79
N MET A 2 -0.52 -1.12 36.55
CA MET A 2 0.68 -1.40 35.76
C MET A 2 1.85 -0.59 36.31
N ASP A 3 3.05 -1.17 36.36
CA ASP A 3 4.24 -0.47 36.82
C ASP A 3 4.75 0.53 35.76
N GLU A 4 5.50 1.54 36.21
CA GLU A 4 6.01 2.61 35.35
C GLU A 4 6.92 2.11 34.23
N LYS A 5 7.74 1.08 34.47
CA LYS A 5 8.66 0.58 33.45
C LYS A 5 7.90 -0.07 32.30
N THR A 6 6.88 -0.88 32.63
CA THR A 6 5.97 -1.46 31.64
C THR A 6 5.23 -0.37 30.86
N ALA A 7 4.68 0.63 31.55
CA ALA A 7 3.97 1.74 30.92
C ALA A 7 4.88 2.53 29.94
N GLN A 8 6.09 2.88 30.36
CA GLN A 8 7.07 3.58 29.53
C GLN A 8 7.48 2.76 28.30
N ALA A 9 7.68 1.45 28.46
CA ALA A 9 8.05 0.57 27.37
C ALA A 9 6.94 0.50 26.29
N VAL A 10 5.67 0.41 26.71
CA VAL A 10 4.53 0.44 25.79
C VAL A 10 4.42 1.79 25.08
N ILE A 11 4.54 2.90 25.80
CA ILE A 11 4.51 4.26 25.21
C ILE A 11 5.59 4.40 24.14
N LYS A 12 6.82 4.01 24.46
CA LYS A 12 7.94 4.10 23.52
C LYS A 12 7.72 3.24 22.27
N CYS A 13 7.12 2.06 22.43
CA CYS A 13 6.75 1.23 21.29
C CYS A 13 5.75 1.95 20.38
N LEU A 14 4.71 2.57 20.95
CA LEU A 14 3.69 3.28 20.18
C LEU A 14 4.22 4.53 19.50
N GLU A 15 5.17 5.24 20.11
CA GLU A 15 5.86 6.37 19.46
C GLU A 15 6.60 5.93 18.20
N ILE A 16 7.37 4.84 18.30
CA ILE A 16 8.09 4.26 17.17
C ILE A 16 7.13 3.83 16.06
N ASP A 17 6.02 3.18 16.42
CA ASP A 17 5.00 2.76 15.45
C ASP A 17 4.34 3.97 14.79
N CYS A 18 3.95 4.99 15.56
CA CYS A 18 3.34 6.22 15.01
C CYS A 18 4.27 6.93 14.02
N ASP A 19 5.55 7.07 14.35
CA ASP A 19 6.52 7.73 13.48
C ASP A 19 6.73 6.94 12.18
N PHE A 20 6.91 5.63 12.29
CA PHE A 20 7.05 4.76 11.13
C PHE A 20 5.82 4.80 10.21
N TYR A 21 4.62 4.61 10.76
CA TYR A 21 3.41 4.60 9.94
C TYR A 21 3.09 5.98 9.35
N ARG A 22 3.49 7.07 10.00
CA ARG A 22 3.38 8.41 9.42
C ARG A 22 4.27 8.55 8.18
N GLU A 23 5.51 8.08 8.23
CA GLU A 23 6.41 8.07 7.07
C GLU A 23 5.87 7.19 5.93
N LEU A 24 5.37 5.99 6.27
CA LEU A 24 4.75 5.10 5.30
C LEU A 24 3.53 5.78 4.63
N HIS A 25 2.67 6.42 5.42
CA HIS A 25 1.52 7.14 4.89
C HIS A 25 1.95 8.25 3.90
N MET A 26 2.99 9.03 4.22
CA MET A 26 3.54 10.04 3.30
C MET A 26 4.07 9.43 2.01
N PHE A 27 4.76 8.28 2.09
CA PHE A 27 5.21 7.54 0.92
C PHE A 27 4.04 7.08 0.03
N LEU A 28 2.99 6.53 0.64
CA LEU A 28 1.81 6.04 -0.08
C LEU A 28 1.00 7.17 -0.73
N MET A 29 0.87 8.31 -0.05
CA MET A 29 0.28 9.52 -0.65
C MET A 29 1.07 9.97 -1.89
N LYS A 30 2.41 9.93 -1.83
CA LYS A 30 3.25 10.23 -2.99
C LYS A 30 3.06 9.20 -4.11
N LYS A 31 3.01 7.91 -3.78
CA LYS A 31 2.74 6.83 -4.75
C LYS A 31 1.37 6.99 -5.43
N HIS A 32 0.36 7.44 -4.69
CA HIS A 32 -0.95 7.76 -5.23
C HIS A 32 -0.88 8.88 -6.27
N THR A 33 -0.25 10.02 -5.95
CA THR A 33 -0.04 11.11 -6.92
C THR A 33 0.70 10.63 -8.15
N LYS A 34 1.76 9.82 -7.98
CA LYS A 34 2.55 9.29 -9.11
C LYS A 34 1.79 8.29 -9.98
N THR A 35 0.85 7.56 -9.39
CA THR A 35 -0.11 6.73 -10.12
C THR A 35 -1.07 7.58 -10.96
N LEU A 36 -1.55 8.71 -10.43
CA LEU A 36 -2.40 9.63 -11.19
C LEU A 36 -1.65 10.21 -12.40
N ASP A 37 -0.39 10.59 -12.20
CA ASP A 37 0.49 11.19 -13.21
C ASP A 37 1.01 10.21 -14.28
N ASP A 38 0.74 8.90 -14.15
CA ASP A 38 1.33 7.84 -14.99
C ASP A 38 2.87 7.86 -15.01
N ASP A 39 3.50 8.28 -13.91
CA ASP A 39 4.95 8.35 -13.75
C ASP A 39 5.55 6.95 -13.48
N LEU A 40 5.59 6.13 -14.53
CA LEU A 40 6.02 4.73 -14.47
C LEU A 40 7.48 4.58 -14.02
N ASP A 41 8.35 5.56 -14.34
CA ASP A 41 9.74 5.54 -13.92
C ASP A 41 9.86 5.70 -12.40
N TRP A 42 9.14 6.66 -11.81
CA TRP A 42 9.11 6.80 -10.36
C TRP A 42 8.51 5.57 -9.70
N LEU A 43 7.38 5.07 -10.22
CA LEU A 43 6.70 3.90 -9.66
C LEU A 43 7.60 2.67 -9.66
N THR A 44 8.30 2.40 -10.76
CA THR A 44 9.25 1.28 -10.88
C THR A 44 10.40 1.41 -9.89
N ASN A 45 11.01 2.60 -9.82
CA ASN A 45 12.13 2.86 -8.90
C ASN A 45 11.72 2.80 -7.42
N SER A 46 10.45 3.08 -7.11
CA SER A 46 9.93 3.08 -5.74
C SER A 46 9.66 1.69 -5.16
N LEU A 47 9.63 0.63 -5.98
CA LEU A 47 9.26 -0.72 -5.54
C LEU A 47 10.17 -1.26 -4.42
N ASN A 48 11.47 -1.02 -4.51
CA ASN A 48 12.42 -1.43 -3.46
C ASN A 48 12.19 -0.68 -2.15
N THR A 49 11.83 0.61 -2.23
CA THR A 49 11.49 1.42 -1.07
C THR A 49 10.21 0.91 -0.41
N GLU A 50 9.18 0.61 -1.20
CA GLU A 50 7.93 0.03 -0.70
C GLU A 50 8.17 -1.33 -0.02
N GLN A 51 8.97 -2.20 -0.64
CA GLN A 51 9.36 -3.47 -0.04
C GLN A 51 10.09 -3.29 1.30
N ALA A 52 10.97 -2.28 1.39
CA ALA A 52 11.65 -1.95 2.64
C ALA A 52 10.66 -1.51 3.74
N TYR A 53 9.64 -0.72 3.40
CA TYR A 53 8.56 -0.38 4.33
C TYR A 53 7.79 -1.61 4.79
N VAL A 54 7.41 -2.52 3.89
CA VAL A 54 6.72 -3.77 4.25
C VAL A 54 7.55 -4.61 5.22
N MET A 55 8.84 -4.79 4.92
CA MET A 55 9.75 -5.54 5.79
C MET A 55 9.91 -4.88 7.16
N LYS A 56 10.01 -3.54 7.20
CA LYS A 56 10.13 -2.78 8.44
C LYS A 56 8.86 -2.89 9.28
N SER A 57 7.67 -2.79 8.66
CA SER A 57 6.37 -2.96 9.32
C SER A 57 6.28 -4.33 10.00
N GLN A 58 6.65 -5.40 9.28
CA GLN A 58 6.66 -6.75 9.84
C GLN A 58 7.66 -6.89 11.00
N SER A 59 8.84 -6.27 10.88
CA SER A 59 9.85 -6.26 11.93
C SER A 59 9.37 -5.56 13.20
N LEU A 60 8.70 -4.41 13.05
CA LEU A 60 8.12 -3.66 14.18
C LEU A 60 7.01 -4.46 14.86
N GLU A 61 6.10 -5.04 14.09
CA GLU A 61 5.02 -5.87 14.64
C GLU A 61 5.57 -7.08 15.42
N THR A 62 6.60 -7.75 14.88
CA THR A 62 7.27 -8.86 15.57
C THR A 62 7.90 -8.39 16.89
N LYS A 63 8.56 -7.23 16.89
CA LYS A 63 9.17 -6.66 18.11
C LYS A 63 8.12 -6.25 19.13
N ARG A 64 7.00 -5.68 18.70
CA ARG A 64 5.87 -5.32 19.56
C ARG A 64 5.28 -6.56 20.23
N GLN A 65 5.04 -7.62 19.47
CA GLN A 65 4.54 -8.89 20.01
C GLN A 65 5.50 -9.51 21.03
N ALA A 66 6.81 -9.51 20.74
CA ALA A 66 7.83 -10.00 21.65
C ALA A 66 7.90 -9.15 22.94
N LEU A 67 7.83 -7.82 22.82
CA LEU A 67 7.77 -6.91 23.97
C LEU A 67 6.55 -7.19 24.82
N PHE A 68 5.37 -7.29 24.22
CA PHE A 68 4.11 -7.49 24.94
C PHE A 68 4.09 -8.86 25.64
N THR A 69 4.69 -9.87 25.02
CA THR A 69 4.89 -11.19 25.63
C THR A 69 5.85 -11.11 26.82
N GLY A 70 6.99 -10.45 26.68
CA GLY A 70 7.96 -10.26 27.76
C GLY A 70 7.43 -9.45 28.96
N LEU A 71 6.45 -8.57 28.71
CA LEU A 71 5.76 -7.79 29.74
C LEU A 71 4.53 -8.51 30.33
N GLY A 72 4.19 -9.72 29.85
CA GLY A 72 3.01 -10.46 30.33
C GLY A 72 1.66 -9.87 29.93
N ILE A 73 1.63 -9.01 28.91
CA ILE A 73 0.42 -8.31 28.40
C ILE A 73 0.03 -8.74 26.98
N SER A 74 0.53 -9.89 26.53
CA SER A 74 0.24 -10.42 25.20
C SER A 74 -1.25 -10.65 24.99
N GLY A 75 -1.73 -10.39 23.76
CA GLY A 75 -3.14 -10.56 23.37
C GLY A 75 -4.10 -9.49 23.90
N ARG A 76 -3.65 -8.58 24.76
CA ARG A 76 -4.49 -7.50 25.33
C ARG A 76 -4.57 -6.30 24.39
N LYS A 77 -5.75 -5.69 24.28
CA LYS A 77 -5.91 -4.44 23.52
C LYS A 77 -5.46 -3.25 24.37
N LEU A 78 -4.87 -2.23 23.74
CA LEU A 78 -4.47 -1.00 24.44
C LEU A 78 -5.65 -0.33 25.15
N SER A 79 -6.83 -0.32 24.51
CA SER A 79 -8.07 0.22 25.06
C SER A 79 -8.51 -0.45 26.37
N GLU A 80 -8.20 -1.73 26.55
CA GLU A 80 -8.51 -2.50 27.77
C GLU A 80 -7.53 -2.19 28.90
N MET A 81 -6.35 -1.67 28.58
CA MET A 81 -5.27 -1.45 29.55
C MET A 81 -5.19 0.01 30.04
N ILE A 82 -5.88 0.97 29.42
CA ILE A 82 -5.75 2.41 29.75
C ILE A 82 -5.97 2.68 31.25
N GLY A 83 -6.96 2.04 31.87
CA GLY A 83 -7.26 2.21 33.29
C GLY A 83 -6.19 1.64 34.23
N GLU A 84 -5.31 0.77 33.74
CA GLU A 84 -4.23 0.16 34.51
C GLU A 84 -2.95 0.99 34.49
N PHE A 85 -2.78 1.87 33.50
CA PHE A 85 -1.61 2.75 33.39
C PHE A 85 -1.55 3.76 34.55
N PRO A 86 -0.34 4.15 34.99
CA PRO A 86 -0.19 5.28 35.89
C PRO A 86 -0.79 6.54 35.27
N GLU A 87 -1.38 7.39 36.11
CA GLU A 87 -2.25 8.49 35.70
C GLU A 87 -1.57 9.46 34.72
N GLU A 88 -0.30 9.76 34.97
CA GLU A 88 0.55 10.60 34.13
C GLU A 88 0.75 10.10 32.68
N TYR A 89 0.66 8.79 32.44
CA TYR A 89 0.84 8.21 31.11
C TYR A 89 -0.48 8.05 30.34
N ARG A 90 -1.64 8.09 31.01
CA ARG A 90 -2.94 7.76 30.39
C ARG A 90 -3.29 8.68 29.23
N ALA A 91 -3.04 9.99 29.39
CA ALA A 91 -3.31 10.97 28.35
C ALA A 91 -2.47 10.72 27.10
N LYS A 92 -1.17 10.47 27.30
CA LYS A 92 -0.23 10.17 26.21
C LYS A 92 -0.55 8.85 25.51
N LEU A 93 -0.88 7.80 26.28
CA LEU A 93 -1.31 6.51 25.73
C LEU A 93 -2.53 6.67 24.83
N LYS A 94 -3.56 7.40 25.30
CA LYS A 94 -4.79 7.64 24.54
C LYS A 94 -4.49 8.42 23.26
N GLN A 95 -3.66 9.46 23.34
CA GLN A 95 -3.24 10.23 22.17
C GLN A 95 -2.54 9.35 21.13
N LEU A 96 -1.52 8.59 21.53
CA LEU A 96 -0.76 7.74 20.62
C LEU A 96 -1.63 6.62 20.02
N SER A 97 -2.52 6.02 20.83
CA SER A 97 -3.46 5.00 20.34
C SER A 97 -4.40 5.55 19.28
N ASN A 98 -4.93 6.75 19.48
CA ASN A 98 -5.81 7.39 18.50
C ASN A 98 -5.04 7.77 17.23
N GLN A 99 -3.84 8.37 17.38
CA GLN A 99 -2.99 8.73 16.25
C GLN A 99 -2.64 7.51 15.39
N LEU A 100 -2.28 6.39 16.03
CA LEU A 100 -1.96 5.17 15.31
C LEU A 100 -3.18 4.62 14.56
N ALA A 101 -4.36 4.62 15.19
CA ALA A 101 -5.61 4.20 14.55
C ALA A 101 -5.92 5.06 13.31
N ASP A 102 -5.87 6.39 13.46
CA ASP A 102 -6.12 7.33 12.37
C ASP A 102 -5.13 7.13 11.21
N ILE A 103 -3.84 6.98 11.50
CA ILE A 103 -2.82 6.76 10.46
C ILE A 103 -3.06 5.44 9.72
N VAL A 104 -3.37 4.36 10.44
CA VAL A 104 -3.63 3.04 9.84
C VAL A 104 -4.88 3.08 8.96
N ASP A 105 -5.95 3.76 9.41
CA ASP A 105 -7.17 3.94 8.61
C ASP A 105 -6.89 4.75 7.34
N ASN A 106 -6.10 5.83 7.43
CA ASN A 106 -5.68 6.63 6.27
C ASN A 106 -4.84 5.81 5.28
N ILE A 107 -3.90 4.98 5.77
CA ILE A 107 -3.10 4.07 4.94
C ILE A 107 -3.98 3.08 4.19
N ARG A 108 -5.01 2.52 4.85
CA ARG A 108 -5.97 1.63 4.19
C ARG A 108 -6.72 2.38 3.09
N GLU A 109 -7.27 3.54 3.40
CA GLU A 109 -8.06 4.34 2.45
C GLU A 109 -7.24 4.71 1.21
N ILE A 110 -6.02 5.25 1.37
CA ILE A 110 -5.20 5.67 0.23
C ILE A 110 -4.79 4.48 -0.64
N ASN A 111 -4.55 3.31 -0.04
CA ASN A 111 -4.26 2.09 -0.79
C ASN A 111 -5.47 1.61 -1.59
N GLU A 112 -6.67 1.61 -0.99
CA GLU A 112 -7.92 1.27 -1.69
C GLU A 112 -8.16 2.20 -2.89
N GLN A 113 -8.02 3.51 -2.68
CA GLN A 113 -8.15 4.52 -3.74
C GLN A 113 -7.11 4.33 -4.85
N THR A 114 -5.84 4.10 -4.49
CA THR A 114 -4.76 3.88 -5.46
C THR A 114 -5.02 2.62 -6.28
N ASN A 115 -5.43 1.52 -5.65
CA ASN A 115 -5.76 0.27 -6.33
C ASN A 115 -6.93 0.44 -7.30
N GLU A 116 -7.95 1.20 -6.91
CA GLU A 116 -9.09 1.50 -7.78
C GLU A 116 -8.66 2.28 -9.03
N ILE A 117 -7.80 3.31 -8.86
CA ILE A 117 -7.26 4.08 -9.99
C ILE A 117 -6.44 3.19 -10.92
N VAL A 118 -5.53 2.37 -10.39
CA VAL A 118 -4.72 1.44 -11.19
C VAL A 118 -5.64 0.51 -11.99
N LYS A 119 -6.66 -0.07 -11.35
CA LYS A 119 -7.62 -0.96 -12.01
C LYS A 119 -8.33 -0.26 -13.16
N ARG A 120 -8.90 0.93 -12.93
CA ARG A 120 -9.58 1.70 -13.98
C ARG A 120 -8.64 2.04 -15.15
N LYS A 121 -7.40 2.43 -14.87
CA LYS A 121 -6.38 2.72 -15.90
C LYS A 121 -6.07 1.48 -16.74
N LEU A 122 -5.88 0.32 -16.11
CA LEU A 122 -5.63 -0.94 -16.80
C LEU A 122 -6.83 -1.42 -17.62
N ASP A 123 -8.05 -1.27 -17.10
CA ASP A 123 -9.29 -1.61 -17.82
C ASP A 123 -9.42 -0.76 -19.10
N ASN A 124 -9.16 0.55 -19.00
CA ASN A 124 -9.16 1.47 -20.15
C ASN A 124 -8.09 1.08 -21.19
N GLN A 125 -6.89 0.74 -20.75
CA GLN A 125 -5.81 0.27 -21.65
C GLN A 125 -6.20 -1.05 -22.35
N SER A 126 -6.76 -2.00 -21.61
CA SER A 126 -7.25 -3.27 -22.16
C SER A 126 -8.32 -3.05 -23.25
N GLU A 127 -9.28 -2.15 -22.99
CA GLU A 127 -10.30 -1.79 -23.96
C GLU A 127 -9.71 -1.10 -25.20
N PHE A 128 -8.77 -0.17 -25.02
CA PHE A 128 -8.08 0.49 -26.13
C PHE A 128 -7.37 -0.52 -27.04
N VAL A 129 -6.59 -1.43 -26.45
CA VAL A 129 -5.84 -2.44 -27.20
C VAL A 129 -6.78 -3.38 -27.96
N LYS A 130 -7.93 -3.74 -27.36
CA LYS A 130 -8.99 -4.54 -28.02
C LYS A 130 -9.60 -3.80 -29.22
N ARG A 131 -9.96 -2.52 -29.05
CA ARG A 131 -10.56 -1.69 -30.11
C ARG A 131 -9.58 -1.43 -31.27
N ALA A 132 -8.30 -1.21 -30.94
CA ALA A 132 -7.25 -0.99 -31.92
C ALA A 132 -6.86 -2.25 -32.72
N GLY A 133 -7.40 -3.43 -32.38
CA GLY A 133 -7.11 -4.67 -33.08
C GLY A 133 -5.65 -5.12 -32.98
N ILE A 134 -4.87 -4.60 -32.02
CA ILE A 134 -3.43 -4.85 -31.86
C ILE A 134 -3.15 -6.36 -31.66
N PHE A 135 -4.03 -7.06 -30.95
CA PHE A 135 -3.96 -8.51 -30.78
C PHE A 135 -4.51 -9.29 -31.97
N ASN A 136 -5.36 -8.67 -32.80
CA ASN A 136 -5.88 -9.26 -34.03
C ASN A 136 -4.91 -8.95 -35.18
N LYS A 137 -3.67 -9.46 -35.11
CA LYS A 137 -2.81 -9.45 -36.29
C LYS A 137 -3.51 -10.27 -37.38
N PRO A 138 -3.82 -9.69 -38.55
CA PRO A 138 -4.33 -10.48 -39.65
C PRO A 138 -3.28 -11.53 -40.00
N GLU A 139 -3.71 -12.78 -40.22
CA GLU A 139 -2.82 -13.81 -40.76
C GLU A 139 -2.26 -13.29 -42.08
N THR A 140 -0.96 -13.00 -42.11
CA THR A 140 -0.27 -12.54 -43.32
C THR A 140 0.00 -13.68 -44.28
N TYR A 141 0.02 -14.91 -43.78
CA TYR A 141 0.23 -16.14 -44.52
C TYR A 141 -0.75 -17.22 -44.07
N THR A 142 -1.29 -17.96 -45.04
CA THR A 142 -2.05 -19.19 -44.77
C THR A 142 -1.14 -20.28 -44.23
N LYS A 143 -1.71 -21.38 -43.69
CA LYS A 143 -0.96 -22.56 -43.24
C LYS A 143 -0.07 -23.20 -44.31
N ASN A 144 -0.26 -22.84 -45.59
CA ASN A 144 0.57 -23.26 -46.73
C ASN A 144 1.59 -22.18 -47.14
N ALA A 145 1.93 -21.26 -46.23
CA ALA A 145 2.87 -20.15 -46.46
C ALA A 145 2.52 -19.22 -47.64
N SER A 146 1.26 -19.21 -48.08
CA SER A 146 0.80 -18.34 -49.16
C SER A 146 0.28 -17.02 -48.59
N LYS A 147 0.65 -15.88 -49.20
CA LYS A 147 0.25 -14.54 -48.73
C LYS A 147 -1.28 -14.38 -48.81
N VAL A 148 -1.92 -13.96 -47.72
CA VAL A 148 -3.37 -13.71 -47.70
C VAL A 148 -3.67 -12.42 -48.49
N THR A 149 -4.35 -12.54 -49.64
CA THR A 149 -4.56 -11.45 -50.60
C THR A 149 -5.72 -10.50 -50.27
N GLY A 150 -6.37 -10.63 -49.11
CA GLY A 150 -7.57 -9.86 -48.74
C GLY A 150 -7.52 -9.12 -47.40
N GLY A 151 -6.35 -8.96 -46.78
CA GLY A 151 -6.23 -8.33 -45.46
C GLY A 151 -6.35 -6.80 -45.50
N SER A 152 -7.48 -6.26 -45.04
CA SER A 152 -7.75 -4.83 -44.85
C SER A 152 -6.93 -4.20 -43.72
N SER A 153 -5.61 -4.39 -43.69
CA SER A 153 -4.72 -3.76 -42.70
C SER A 153 -4.39 -2.29 -43.03
N ALA A 154 -4.58 -1.86 -44.28
CA ALA A 154 -4.24 -0.50 -44.71
C ALA A 154 -5.31 0.57 -44.35
N LYS A 155 -6.54 0.18 -43.98
CA LYS A 155 -7.60 1.14 -43.64
C LYS A 155 -7.55 1.60 -42.18
N ALA A 156 -7.15 0.74 -41.25
CA ALA A 156 -7.19 1.06 -39.81
C ALA A 156 -6.17 2.13 -39.38
N PHE A 157 -5.09 2.33 -40.14
CA PHE A 157 -4.06 3.33 -39.85
C PHE A 157 -4.21 4.65 -40.63
N ARG A 158 -5.24 4.80 -41.47
CA ARG A 158 -5.45 6.01 -42.29
C ARG A 158 -6.43 7.03 -41.69
N GLU A 159 -7.08 6.72 -40.58
CA GLU A 159 -8.07 7.59 -39.93
C GLU A 159 -7.64 8.05 -38.52
N ILE A 160 -6.34 8.05 -38.23
CA ILE A 160 -5.75 8.76 -37.06
C ILE A 160 -4.97 9.95 -37.59
#